data_AF-A0A380ZTB1-F1
#
_entry.id   AF-A0A380ZTB1-F1
#
_cell.length_a   1.000
_cell.length_b   1.000
_cell.length_c   1.000
_cell.angle_alpha   90.00
_cell.angle_beta   90.00
_cell.angle_gamma   90.00
#
_symmetry.space_group_name_H-M   'P 1'
#
loop_
_entity.id
_entity.type
_entity.pdbx_description
1 polymer ?
#
loop_
_entity_poly.entity_id
_entity_poly.type
_entity_poly.pdbx_seq_one_letter_code
_entity_poly.pdbx_strand_id
1 'polypeptide(L)'
;MGLLDQRNTNIGVIEGRFIEATLKEYGERVMKGSKKIMVERGFSSPIWNRAKVAVNENVLDYDVALAQRFVDMKTRTSKGSSGTKKRPPGKKPKKHHPVHNKIVMGHKIHLVRTLSFGFTEEVKQQMKELED
;
A
#
# COMPACT_ATOMS: atom_id res chain seq x y z
N MET A 1 33.37 -1.68 -22.84
CA MET A 1 32.32 -2.63 -22.39
C MET A 1 31.83 -3.40 -23.60
N GLY A 2 31.65 -4.72 -23.49
CA GLY A 2 31.15 -5.54 -24.59
C GLY A 2 29.65 -5.38 -24.83
N LEU A 3 29.18 -5.78 -26.01
CA LEU A 3 27.75 -5.75 -26.38
C LEU A 3 26.85 -6.56 -25.43
N LEU A 4 27.39 -7.61 -24.81
CA LEU A 4 26.68 -8.43 -23.81
C LEU A 4 26.47 -7.68 -22.50
N ASP A 5 27.47 -6.92 -22.03
CA ASP A 5 27.34 -6.08 -20.83
C ASP A 5 26.31 -4.98 -21.06
N GLN A 6 26.33 -4.33 -22.22
CA GLN A 6 25.35 -3.31 -22.58
C GLN A 6 23.92 -3.87 -22.64
N ARG A 7 23.72 -5.08 -23.20
CA ARG A 7 22.40 -5.75 -23.19
C ARG A 7 21.91 -6.10 -21.80
N ASN A 8 22.78 -6.64 -20.95
CA ASN A 8 22.43 -7.00 -19.58
C ASN A 8 22.06 -5.75 -18.75
N THR A 9 22.75 -4.64 -19.00
CA THR A 9 22.44 -3.35 -18.38
C THR A 9 21.06 -2.84 -18.81
N ASN A 10 20.74 -2.89 -20.12
CA ASN A 10 19.42 -2.49 -20.63
C ASN A 10 18.27 -3.35 -20.10
N ILE A 11 18.47 -4.66 -19.96
CA ILE A 11 17.45 -5.56 -19.40
C ILE A 11 17.17 -5.19 -17.93
N GLY A 12 18.22 -4.96 -17.13
CA GLY A 12 18.06 -4.56 -15.73
C GLY A 12 17.37 -3.19 -15.56
N VAL A 13 17.62 -2.24 -16.47
CA VAL A 13 16.94 -0.93 -16.47
C VAL A 13 15.45 -1.08 -16.78
N ILE A 14 15.08 -1.88 -17.77
CA ILE A 14 13.69 -2.12 -18.15
C ILE A 14 12.93 -2.83 -17.01
N GLU A 15 13.57 -3.82 -16.37
CA GLU A 15 13.01 -4.51 -15.22
C GLU A 15 12.79 -3.56 -14.04
N GLY A 16 13.76 -2.68 -13.73
CA GLY A 16 13.62 -1.65 -12.72
C GLY A 16 12.42 -0.74 -12.98
N ARG A 17 12.28 -0.24 -14.21
CA ARG A 17 11.12 0.62 -14.57
C ARG A 17 9.79 -0.10 -14.43
N PHE A 18 9.72 -1.37 -14.80
CA PHE A 18 8.53 -2.19 -14.60
C PHE A 18 8.18 -2.30 -13.11
N ILE A 19 9.17 -2.56 -12.26
CA ILE A 19 8.97 -2.61 -10.81
C ILE A 19 8.49 -1.26 -10.27
N GLU A 20 9.11 -0.16 -10.70
CA GLU A 20 8.71 1.19 -10.29
C GLU A 20 7.26 1.52 -10.69
N ALA A 21 6.90 1.26 -11.94
CA ALA A 21 5.55 1.50 -12.47
C ALA A 21 4.49 0.68 -11.71
N THR A 22 4.77 -0.60 -11.46
CA THR A 22 3.85 -1.48 -10.73
C THR A 22 3.71 -1.09 -9.26
N LEU A 23 4.78 -0.66 -8.59
CA LEU A 23 4.74 -0.15 -7.22
C LEU A 23 3.95 1.16 -7.13
N LYS A 24 4.12 2.06 -8.10
CA LYS A 24 3.38 3.32 -8.18
C LYS A 24 1.88 3.08 -8.32
N GLU A 25 1.49 2.21 -9.26
CA GLU A 25 0.08 1.85 -9.46
C GLU A 25 -0.50 1.19 -8.20
N TYR A 26 0.25 0.29 -7.55
CA TYR A 26 -0.16 -0.32 -6.30
C TYR A 26 -0.41 0.74 -5.21
N GLY A 27 0.52 1.67 -5.02
CA GLY A 27 0.40 2.73 -4.02
C GLY A 27 -0.82 3.64 -4.27
N GLU A 28 -1.06 4.04 -5.52
CA GLU A 28 -2.24 4.81 -5.91
C GLU A 28 -3.55 4.07 -5.63
N ARG A 29 -3.62 2.78 -5.98
CA ARG A 29 -4.80 1.94 -5.71
C ARG A 29 -5.07 1.82 -4.21
N VAL A 30 -4.04 1.61 -3.40
CA VAL A 30 -4.15 1.55 -1.93
C VAL A 30 -4.65 2.88 -1.37
N MET A 31 -4.08 4.02 -1.79
CA MET A 31 -4.53 5.34 -1.33
C MET A 31 -6.00 5.61 -1.71
N LYS A 32 -6.38 5.30 -2.95
CA LYS A 32 -7.76 5.46 -3.44
C LYS A 32 -8.74 4.59 -2.66
N GLY A 33 -8.40 3.32 -2.44
CA GLY A 33 -9.22 2.39 -1.66
C GLY A 33 -9.40 2.81 -0.21
N SER A 34 -8.30 3.23 0.44
CA SER A 34 -8.33 3.74 1.82
C SER A 34 -9.19 5.00 1.94
N LYS A 35 -8.96 5.99 1.06
CA LYS A 35 -9.71 7.25 1.03
C LYS A 35 -11.19 7.04 0.80
N LYS A 36 -11.56 6.15 -0.14
CA LYS A 36 -12.96 5.78 -0.40
C LYS A 36 -13.66 5.31 0.87
N ILE A 37 -13.06 4.38 1.60
CA ILE A 37 -13.65 3.85 2.85
C ILE A 37 -13.72 4.93 3.93
N MET A 38 -12.70 5.78 4.05
CA MET A 38 -12.72 6.88 5.01
C MET A 38 -13.88 7.85 4.74
N VAL A 39 -14.12 8.21 3.48
CA VAL A 39 -15.24 9.07 3.08
C VAL A 39 -16.59 8.39 3.36
N GLU A 40 -16.77 7.14 2.93
CA GLU A 40 -18.01 6.38 3.15
C GLU A 40 -18.37 6.19 4.63
N ARG A 41 -17.37 6.23 5.51
CA ARG A 41 -17.54 6.04 6.96
C ARG A 41 -17.54 7.34 7.75
N GLY A 42 -17.45 8.49 7.07
CA GLY A 42 -17.58 9.82 7.68
C GLY A 42 -16.35 10.33 8.42
N PHE A 43 -15.15 9.86 8.06
CA PHE A 43 -13.91 10.37 8.63
C PHE A 43 -13.59 11.76 8.04
N SER A 44 -13.72 12.82 8.83
CA SER A 44 -13.55 14.22 8.38
C SER A 44 -12.30 14.93 8.94
N SER A 45 -11.70 14.43 10.02
CA SER A 45 -10.54 15.08 10.65
C SER A 45 -9.32 15.09 9.72
N PRO A 46 -8.51 16.17 9.70
CA PRO A 46 -7.31 16.28 8.87
C PRO A 46 -6.28 15.16 9.09
N ILE A 47 -6.28 14.53 10.27
CA ILE A 47 -5.37 13.43 10.59
C ILE A 47 -5.53 12.23 9.63
N TRP A 48 -6.72 12.07 9.04
CA TRP A 48 -7.04 10.96 8.14
C TRP A 48 -6.54 11.17 6.70
N ASN A 49 -6.22 12.41 6.32
CA ASN A 49 -5.76 12.78 4.98
C ASN A 49 -4.22 12.89 4.87
N ARG A 50 -3.48 12.39 5.87
CA ARG A 50 -2.01 12.49 5.92
C ARG A 50 -1.27 11.39 5.14
N ALA A 51 -2.00 10.45 4.53
CA ALA A 51 -1.37 9.35 3.82
C ALA A 51 -0.55 9.86 2.62
N LYS A 52 0.68 9.37 2.49
CA LYS A 52 1.58 9.67 1.38
C LYS A 52 2.15 8.40 0.79
N VAL A 53 2.33 8.42 -0.52
CA VAL A 53 2.99 7.37 -1.29
C VAL A 53 4.09 8.02 -2.10
N ALA A 54 5.30 7.46 -2.01
CA ALA A 54 6.42 7.78 -2.88
C ALA A 54 7.06 6.46 -3.35
N VAL A 55 7.58 6.46 -4.57
CA VAL A 55 8.36 5.34 -5.10
C VAL A 55 9.72 5.88 -5.47
N ASN A 56 10.77 5.31 -4.88
CA ASN A 56 12.16 5.69 -5.07
C ASN A 56 12.97 4.43 -5.37
N GLU A 57 13.61 4.33 -6.54
CA GLU A 57 14.55 3.26 -6.86
C GLU A 57 14.02 1.84 -6.51
N ASN A 58 12.80 1.53 -6.93
CA ASN A 58 12.10 0.25 -6.66
C ASN A 58 11.67 0.03 -5.20
N VAL A 59 11.72 1.04 -4.35
CA VAL A 59 11.19 1.03 -2.99
C VAL A 59 9.93 1.88 -2.92
N LEU A 60 8.86 1.30 -2.38
CA LEU A 60 7.61 2.01 -2.11
C LEU A 60 7.58 2.47 -0.65
N ASP A 61 7.62 3.79 -0.45
CA ASP A 61 7.39 4.42 0.83
C ASP A 61 5.90 4.74 0.98
N TYR A 62 5.26 4.04 1.93
CA TYR A 62 3.85 4.26 2.28
C TYR A 62 3.73 4.75 3.72
N ASP A 63 3.58 6.07 3.87
CA ASP A 63 3.42 6.73 5.16
C ASP A 63 1.93 6.96 5.47
N VAL A 64 1.50 6.56 6.67
CA VAL A 64 0.12 6.66 7.12
C VAL A 64 0.05 7.01 8.60
N ALA A 65 -1.04 7.69 8.98
CA ALA A 65 -1.31 7.93 10.39
C ALA A 65 -1.48 6.60 11.15
N LEU A 66 -0.74 6.45 12.25
CA LEU A 66 -0.78 5.29 13.14
C LEU A 66 -2.22 4.89 13.53
N ALA A 67 -3.10 5.89 13.70
CA ALA A 67 -4.51 5.72 14.02
C ALA A 67 -5.27 4.85 13.01
N GLN A 68 -4.91 4.88 11.72
CA GLN A 68 -5.57 4.08 10.68
C GLN A 68 -5.43 2.57 10.96
N ARG A 69 -4.26 2.12 11.45
CA ARG A 69 -4.05 0.72 11.84
C ARG A 69 -4.97 0.28 12.98
N PHE A 70 -5.23 1.17 13.93
CA PHE A 70 -6.11 0.88 15.06
C PHE A 70 -7.58 0.87 14.67
N VAL A 71 -8.00 1.68 13.70
CA VAL A 71 -9.39 1.71 13.21
C VAL A 71 -9.81 0.37 12.60
N ASP A 72 -8.88 -0.33 11.96
CA ASP A 72 -9.09 -1.65 11.35
C ASP A 72 -9.28 -2.79 12.35
N MET A 73 -8.77 -2.65 13.58
CA MET A 73 -8.87 -3.72 14.57
C MET A 73 -10.33 -4.03 14.93
N LYS A 74 -10.66 -5.30 15.20
CA LYS A 74 -12.02 -5.70 15.60
C LYS A 74 -12.31 -5.45 17.09
N THR A 75 -11.27 -5.39 17.91
CA THR A 75 -11.38 -5.25 19.36
C THR A 75 -10.46 -4.14 19.87
N ARG A 76 -10.77 -3.65 21.07
CA ARG A 76 -9.90 -2.79 21.87
C ARG A 76 -9.66 -3.42 23.24
N THR A 77 -8.51 -3.15 23.82
CA THR A 77 -8.22 -3.49 25.21
C THR A 77 -8.82 -2.41 26.12
N SER A 78 -9.76 -2.81 26.99
CA SER A 78 -10.24 -1.94 28.05
C SER A 78 -9.34 -2.12 29.26
N LYS A 79 -8.67 -1.04 29.70
CA LYS A 79 -8.18 -0.99 31.07
C LYS A 79 -9.41 -1.03 31.99
N GLY A 80 -9.31 -1.72 33.13
CA GLY A 80 -10.44 -2.00 34.04
C GLY A 80 -11.10 -0.76 34.67
N SER A 81 -10.61 0.43 34.34
CA SER A 81 -11.18 1.71 34.74
C SER A 81 -11.04 2.69 33.57
N SER A 82 -12.08 3.50 33.36
CA SER A 82 -12.06 4.65 32.46
C SER A 82 -12.63 5.82 33.24
N GLY A 83 -11.75 6.68 33.78
CA GLY A 83 -12.13 7.68 34.78
C GLY A 83 -12.71 7.02 36.04
N THR A 84 -13.80 7.57 36.56
CA THR A 84 -14.47 7.09 37.79
C THR A 84 -15.27 5.80 37.62
N LYS A 85 -15.55 5.35 36.38
CA LYS A 85 -16.32 4.12 36.14
C LYS A 85 -15.39 2.92 35.99
N LYS A 86 -15.49 1.97 36.94
CA LYS A 86 -14.91 0.63 36.82
C LYS A 86 -15.62 -0.12 35.70
N ARG A 87 -14.86 -0.68 34.77
CA ARG A 87 -15.35 -1.53 33.67
C ARG A 87 -14.59 -2.84 33.75
N PRO A 88 -15.21 -3.99 33.47
CA PRO A 88 -14.47 -5.26 33.49
C PRO A 88 -13.28 -5.17 32.50
N PRO A 89 -12.04 -5.48 32.95
CA PRO A 89 -10.87 -5.48 32.10
C PRO A 89 -11.00 -6.57 31.03
N GLY A 90 -10.39 -6.34 29.87
CA GLY A 90 -10.35 -7.35 28.80
C GLY A 90 -10.58 -6.79 27.39
N LYS A 91 -10.70 -7.72 26.42
CA LYS A 91 -10.95 -7.40 25.02
C LYS A 91 -12.44 -7.09 24.84
N LYS A 92 -12.73 -5.91 24.31
CA LYS A 92 -14.10 -5.50 23.97
C LYS A 92 -14.24 -5.29 22.47
N PRO A 93 -15.38 -5.69 21.87
CA PRO A 93 -15.62 -5.40 20.46
C PRO A 93 -15.68 -3.89 20.22
N LYS A 94 -15.23 -3.46 19.05
CA LYS A 94 -15.35 -2.08 18.60
C LYS A 94 -15.93 -2.03 17.19
N LYS A 95 -16.53 -0.88 16.85
CA LYS A 95 -16.84 -0.57 15.45
C LYS A 95 -15.52 -0.51 14.69
N HIS A 96 -15.38 -1.40 13.71
CA HIS A 96 -14.16 -1.52 12.91
C HIS A 96 -14.45 -1.04 11.50
N HIS A 97 -13.47 -0.39 10.89
CA HIS A 97 -13.55 0.06 9.50
C HIS A 97 -12.30 -0.43 8.79
N PRO A 98 -12.40 -1.13 7.65
CA PRO A 98 -11.24 -1.69 6.96
C PRO A 98 -10.53 -0.62 6.11
N VAL A 99 -9.90 0.35 6.74
CA VAL A 99 -9.29 1.52 6.10
C VAL A 99 -7.88 1.21 5.56
N HIS A 100 -7.12 0.35 6.22
CA HIS A 100 -5.70 0.14 5.91
C HIS A 100 -5.36 -1.33 5.61
N ASN A 101 -5.38 -2.21 6.61
CA ASN A 101 -4.89 -3.59 6.53
C ASN A 101 -5.56 -4.39 5.43
N LYS A 102 -6.90 -4.32 5.33
CA LYS A 102 -7.64 -5.10 4.33
C LYS A 102 -7.31 -4.64 2.90
N ILE A 103 -7.16 -3.34 2.71
CA ILE A 103 -6.87 -2.73 1.40
C ILE A 103 -5.43 -3.03 0.98
N VAL A 104 -4.48 -2.80 1.88
CA VAL A 104 -3.05 -3.09 1.66
C VAL A 104 -2.87 -4.56 1.28
N MET A 105 -3.45 -5.49 2.05
CA MET A 105 -3.29 -6.92 1.80
C MET A 105 -3.99 -7.39 0.52
N GLY A 106 -5.19 -6.86 0.22
CA GLY A 106 -5.90 -7.18 -1.01
C GLY A 106 -5.09 -6.80 -2.24
N HIS A 107 -4.57 -5.58 -2.30
CA HIS A 107 -3.72 -5.15 -3.42
C HIS A 107 -2.34 -5.81 -3.41
N LYS A 108 -1.80 -6.21 -2.25
CA LYS A 108 -0.46 -6.80 -2.14
C LYS A 108 -0.40 -8.14 -2.87
N ILE A 109 -1.47 -8.92 -2.81
CA ILE A 109 -1.57 -10.20 -3.55
C ILE A 109 -1.47 -9.94 -5.06
N HIS A 110 -2.14 -8.91 -5.55
CA HIS A 110 -2.04 -8.53 -6.96
C HIS A 110 -0.64 -8.06 -7.33
N LEU A 111 -0.02 -7.20 -6.51
CA LEU A 111 1.35 -6.74 -6.72
C LEU A 111 2.33 -7.92 -6.83
N VAL A 112 2.27 -8.88 -5.89
CA VAL A 112 3.15 -10.06 -5.92
C VAL A 112 2.96 -10.87 -7.20
N ARG A 113 1.71 -11.07 -7.65
CA ARG A 113 1.43 -11.79 -8.90
C ARG A 113 1.96 -11.05 -10.12
N THR A 114 1.75 -9.73 -10.18
CA THR A 114 2.23 -8.90 -11.28
C THR A 114 3.75 -8.89 -11.34
N LEU A 115 4.44 -8.77 -10.20
CA LEU A 115 5.90 -8.82 -10.16
C LEU A 115 6.44 -10.21 -10.55
N SER A 116 5.75 -11.29 -10.15
CA SER A 116 6.22 -12.66 -10.42
C SER A 116 6.01 -13.10 -11.87
N PHE A 117 4.92 -12.67 -12.50
CA PHE A 117 4.48 -13.22 -13.80
C PHE A 117 4.18 -12.15 -14.86
N GLY A 118 4.16 -10.88 -14.50
CA GLY A 118 3.77 -9.77 -15.39
C GLY A 118 4.91 -9.24 -16.26
N PHE A 119 6.15 -9.68 -16.04
CA PHE A 119 7.29 -9.26 -16.84
C PHE A 119 7.43 -10.10 -18.13
N THR A 120 6.45 -9.96 -19.02
CA THR A 120 6.38 -10.68 -20.31
C THR A 120 7.14 -9.94 -21.41
N GLU A 121 7.41 -10.61 -22.55
CA GLU A 121 8.07 -9.98 -23.70
C GLU A 121 7.29 -8.77 -24.26
N GLU A 122 5.96 -8.83 -24.26
CA GLU A 122 5.10 -7.72 -24.65
C GLU A 122 5.30 -6.50 -23.75
N VAL A 123 5.38 -6.71 -22.43
CA VAL A 123 5.62 -5.65 -21.45
C VAL A 123 7.03 -5.09 -21.60
N LYS A 124 8.03 -5.93 -21.86
CA LYS A 124 9.39 -5.45 -22.17
C LYS A 124 9.40 -4.56 -23.41
N GLN A 125 8.61 -4.88 -24.43
CA GLN A 125 8.52 -4.08 -25.64
C GLN A 125 7.81 -2.74 -25.39
N GLN A 126 6.71 -2.74 -24.66
CA GLN A 126 6.02 -1.50 -24.23
C GLN A 126 6.94 -0.58 -23.42
N MET A 127 7.76 -1.14 -22.52
CA MET A 127 8.69 -0.36 -21.70
C MET A 127 9.89 0.17 -22.49
N LYS A 128 10.24 -0.47 -23.61
CA LYS A 128 11.23 0.05 -24.58
C LYS A 128 10.66 1.17 -25.45
N GLU A 129 9.41 1.06 -25.88
CA GLU A 129 8.76 2.12 -26.67
C GLU A 129 8.60 3.43 -25.87
N LEU A 130 8.60 3.36 -24.54
CA LEU A 130 8.66 4.53 -23.65
C LEU A 130 10.07 5.16 -23.53
N GLU A 131 11.11 4.59 -24.18
CA GLU A 131 12.47 5.17 -24.25
C GLU A 131 12.69 6.14 -25.40
N ASP A 132 11.89 6.05 -26.47
CA ASP A 132 11.96 6.92 -27.65
C ASP A 132 10.99 8.12 -27.55
#